data_AF-X1G2L6-F1
#
_entry.id   AF-X1G2L6-F1
#
_cell.length_a   1.000
_cell.length_b   1.000
_cell.length_c   1.000
_cell.angle_alpha   90.00
_cell.angle_beta   90.00
_cell.angle_gamma   90.00
#
_symmetry.space_group_name_H-M   'P 1'
#
loop_
_entity.id
_entity.type
_entity.pdbx_description
1 polymer ?
#
loop_
_entity_poly.entity_id
_entity_poly.type
_entity_poly.pdbx_seq_one_letter_code
_entity_poly.pdbx_strand_id
1 'polypeptide(L)' 'MDLFKKCAFTVEQVKKAQEFGIYPYFTPIESAQDHRVKIDGKEFIMIGSNGYLGL' A
#
# COMPACT_ATOMS: atom_id res chain seq x y z
N MET A 1 -19.36 0.43 -22.39
CA MET A 1 -19.49 0.37 -20.91
C MET A 1 -19.30 1.76 -20.38
N ASP A 2 -20.22 2.26 -19.57
CA ASP A 2 -20.14 3.62 -18.98
C ASP A 2 -18.96 3.73 -18.00
N LEU A 3 -18.39 4.94 -17.88
CA LEU A 3 -17.27 5.27 -17.01
C LEU A 3 -17.54 4.86 -15.57
N PHE A 4 -18.74 5.17 -15.05
CA PHE A 4 -19.10 4.84 -13.68
C PHE A 4 -19.19 3.33 -13.45
N LYS A 5 -19.66 2.56 -14.44
CA LYS A 5 -19.66 1.10 -14.38
C LYS A 5 -18.23 0.53 -14.27
N LYS A 6 -17.26 1.14 -14.96
CA LYS A 6 -15.84 0.74 -14.86
C LYS A 6 -15.25 1.03 -13.49
N CYS A 7 -15.50 2.22 -12.97
CA CYS A 7 -15.03 2.58 -11.63
C CYS A 7 -15.67 1.69 -10.55
N ALA A 8 -16.98 1.42 -10.64
CA ALA A 8 -17.70 0.58 -9.69
C ALA A 8 -17.10 -0.83 -9.61
N PHE A 9 -16.77 -1.44 -10.75
CA PHE A 9 -16.11 -2.74 -10.79
C PHE A 9 -14.77 -2.73 -10.04
N THR A 10 -13.90 -1.75 -10.30
CA THR A 10 -12.61 -1.62 -9.61
C THR A 10 -12.79 -1.43 -8.10
N VAL A 11 -13.74 -0.58 -7.68
CA VAL A 11 -14.05 -0.34 -6.26
C VAL A 11 -14.49 -1.62 -5.57
N GLU A 12 -15.29 -2.46 -6.23
CA GLU A 12 -15.70 -3.76 -5.68
C GLU A 12 -14.50 -4.69 -5.46
N GLN A 13 -13.56 -4.76 -6.40
CA GLN A 13 -12.35 -5.59 -6.24
C GLN A 13 -11.46 -5.09 -5.09
N VAL A 14 -11.32 -3.76 -4.96
CA VAL A 14 -10.58 -3.15 -3.83
C VAL A 14 -11.21 -3.52 -2.49
N LYS A 15 -12.54 -3.41 -2.37
CA LYS A 15 -13.26 -3.80 -1.15
C LYS A 15 -13.04 -5.26 -0.79
N LYS A 16 -13.14 -6.16 -1.78
CA LYS A 16 -12.87 -7.60 -1.57
C LYS A 16 -11.43 -7.85 -1.11
N ALA A 17 -10.44 -7.18 -1.70
CA ALA A 17 -9.04 -7.30 -1.29
C ALA A 17 -8.82 -6.80 0.16
N GLN A 18 -9.50 -5.73 0.57
CA GLN A 18 -9.48 -5.23 1.94
C GLN A 18 -10.13 -6.23 2.91
N GLU A 19 -11.29 -6.79 2.56
CA GLU A 19 -11.99 -7.82 3.34
C GLU A 19 -11.14 -9.08 3.53
N PHE A 20 -10.39 -9.49 2.49
CA PHE A 20 -9.46 -10.62 2.58
C PHE A 20 -8.14 -10.28 3.28
N GLY A 21 -7.89 -9.01 3.64
CA GLY A 21 -6.65 -8.59 4.29
C GLY A 21 -5.42 -8.61 3.38
N ILE A 22 -5.61 -8.54 2.05
CA ILE A 22 -4.53 -8.63 1.05
C ILE A 22 -4.35 -7.35 0.23
N TYR A 23 -5.03 -6.26 0.58
CA TYR A 23 -4.93 -4.99 -0.14
C TYR A 23 -3.53 -4.36 0.04
N PRO A 24 -2.70 -4.25 -1.01
CA PRO A 24 -1.27 -3.95 -0.87
C PRO A 24 -0.92 -2.47 -1.07
N TYR A 25 -1.92 -1.60 -1.20
CA TYR A 25 -1.71 -0.18 -1.50
C TYR A 25 -1.90 0.70 -0.27
N PHE A 26 -1.17 1.81 -0.27
CA PHE A 26 -1.27 2.86 0.75
C PHE A 26 -0.99 2.36 2.18
N THR A 27 -0.06 1.40 2.33
CA THR A 27 0.44 0.97 3.64
C THR A 27 0.95 2.18 4.42
N PRO A 28 0.38 2.47 5.61
CA PRO A 28 0.83 3.61 6.41
C PRO A 28 2.24 3.37 6.94
N ILE A 29 3.17 4.24 6.55
CA ILE A 29 4.53 4.25 7.09
C ILE A 29 4.60 5.37 8.13
N GLU A 30 4.93 5.02 9.37
CA GLU A 30 4.96 5.90 10.54
C GLU A 30 6.34 6.58 10.75
N SER A 31 7.34 6.23 9.93
CA SER A 31 8.71 6.71 10.03
C SER A 31 9.14 7.49 8.77
N ALA A 32 10.32 8.10 8.83
CA ALA A 32 10.98 8.59 7.62
C ALA A 32 11.29 7.44 6.65
N GLN A 33 11.54 7.79 5.39
CA GLN A 33 12.00 6.83 4.38
C GLN A 33 13.46 6.46 4.68
N ASP A 34 13.70 5.18 4.90
CA ASP A 34 15.03 4.62 5.15
C ASP A 34 15.01 3.10 4.85
N HIS A 35 16.15 2.42 5.00
CA HIS A 35 16.30 0.97 4.91
C HIS A 35 15.43 0.20 5.93
N ARG A 36 15.02 0.86 7.00
CA ARG A 36 14.04 0.37 7.98
C ARG A 36 12.89 1.34 8.10
N VAL A 37 11.68 0.82 8.18
CA VAL A 37 10.46 1.61 8.36
C VAL A 37 9.62 1.06 9.49
N LYS A 38 8.76 1.92 10.05
CA LYS A 38 7.77 1.55 11.05
C LYS A 38 6.38 1.45 10.43
N ILE A 39 5.72 0.30 10.61
CA ILE A 39 4.36 0.02 10.16
C ILE A 39 3.62 -0.63 11.34
N ASP A 40 2.47 -0.08 11.73
CA ASP A 40 1.66 -0.56 12.87
C ASP A 40 2.49 -0.79 14.15
N GLY A 41 3.33 0.17 14.51
CA GLY A 41 4.18 0.02 15.70
C GLY A 41 5.42 -0.87 15.53
N LYS A 42 5.53 -1.64 14.45
CA LYS A 42 6.58 -2.65 14.23
C LYS A 42 7.62 -2.19 13.20
N GLU A 43 8.87 -2.62 13.38
CA GLU A 43 9.95 -2.34 12.44
C GLU A 43 10.01 -3.37 11.31
N PHE A 44 10.20 -2.90 10.08
CA PHE A 44 10.33 -3.70 8.86
C PHE A 44 11.53 -3.23 8.03
N ILE A 45 12.14 -4.14 7.25
CA ILE A 45 13.14 -3.80 6.24
C ILE A 45 12.42 -3.33 4.97
N MET A 46 12.75 -2.14 4.48
CA MET A 46 12.15 -1.55 3.29
C MET A 46 12.86 -2.01 2.02
N ILE A 47 12.21 -2.90 1.26
CA ILE A 47 12.71 -3.41 -0.03
C ILE A 47 11.90 -2.91 -1.25
N GLY A 48 10.91 -2.04 -1.02
CA GLY A 48 9.97 -1.53 -2.03
C GLY A 48 10.13 -0.04 -2.34
N SER A 49 11.28 0.56 -2.02
CA SER A 49 11.52 2.00 -2.23
C SER A 49 12.43 2.27 -3.43
N ASN A 50 12.38 3.51 -3.93
CA ASN A 50 13.34 4.02 -4.92
C ASN A 50 14.54 4.74 -4.26
N GLY A 51 14.73 4.58 -2.94
CA GLY A 51 15.79 5.25 -2.16
C GLY A 51 17.14 4.57 -2.31
N TYR A 52 17.65 4.43 -3.54
CA TYR A 52 18.85 3.64 -3.82
C TYR A 52 20.12 4.12 -3.10
N LEU A 53 20.21 5.41 -2.81
CA LEU A 53 21.40 6.03 -2.22
C LEU A 53 21.27 6.29 -0.72
N GLY A 54 20.09 6.09 -0.12
CA GLY A 54 19.86 6.34 1.32
C GLY A 54 20.22 7.75 1.78
N LEU A 55 19.92 8.77 0.96
CA LEU A 55 20.21 10.18 1.25
C LEU A 55 19.33 10.75 2.37
#